data_AF-A0A139N9E8-F1
#
_entry.id   AF-A0A139N9E8-F1
#
_cell.length_a   1.000
_cell.length_b   1.000
_cell.length_c   1.000
_cell.angle_alpha   90.00
_cell.angle_beta   90.00
_cell.angle_gamma   90.00
#
_symmetry.space_group_name_H-M   'P 1'
#
loop_
_entity.id
_entity.type
_entity.pdbx_description
1 polymer ?
#
loop_
_entity_poly.entity_id
_entity_poly.type
_entity_poly.pdbx_seq_one_letter_code
_entity_poly.pdbx_strand_id
1 'polypeptide(L)'
;MKVLLYLEGKSVLEKSGIGRALHHQMHALDLAGIPYTTDILGDYDVVHINTYGPRSFLLLHAAKKMAKKSLCMDIRQRKIFKIRLSVLIFLLLLWVNI
;
A
#
# COMPACT_ATOMS: atom_id res chain seq x y z
N MET A 1 6.14 -10.25 -17.74
CA MET A 1 5.36 -9.21 -17.04
C MET A 1 5.71 -9.26 -15.56
N LYS A 2 6.29 -8.18 -15.01
CA LYS A 2 6.72 -8.11 -13.61
C LYS A 2 5.93 -7.07 -12.82
N VAL A 3 5.49 -7.42 -11.62
CA VAL A 3 4.59 -6.59 -10.80
C VAL A 3 5.35 -5.97 -9.61
N LEU A 4 5.30 -4.64 -9.46
CA LEU A 4 5.74 -3.96 -8.25
C LEU A 4 4.59 -3.94 -7.23
N LEU A 5 4.82 -4.52 -6.05
CA LEU A 5 3.93 -4.40 -4.90
C LEU A 5 4.50 -3.35 -3.94
N TYR A 6 3.86 -2.19 -3.88
CA TYR A 6 4.29 -1.08 -3.02
C TYR A 6 3.40 -0.98 -1.77
N LEU A 7 4.03 -1.06 -0.59
CA LEU A 7 3.41 -0.81 0.70
C LEU A 7 4.18 0.30 1.43
N GLU A 8 3.54 1.44 1.63
CA GLU A 8 4.12 2.56 2.38
C GLU A 8 4.12 2.23 3.87
N GLY A 9 5.25 2.45 4.55
CA GLY A 9 5.37 2.10 5.97
C GLY A 9 5.35 0.59 6.21
N LYS A 10 5.97 -0.20 5.32
CA LYS A 10 6.07 -1.67 5.41
C LYS A 10 6.37 -2.15 6.83
N SER A 11 7.39 -1.63 7.50
CA SER A 11 7.77 -2.03 8.87
C SER A 11 6.66 -1.88 9.91
N VAL A 12 5.77 -0.90 9.76
CA VAL A 12 4.67 -0.62 10.68
C VAL A 12 3.42 -1.43 10.31
N LEU A 13 3.16 -1.59 9.01
CA LEU A 13 1.94 -2.23 8.50
C LEU A 13 2.08 -3.72 8.23
N GLU A 14 3.30 -4.26 8.18
CA GLU A 14 3.58 -5.69 7.98
C GLU A 14 2.95 -6.56 9.07
N LYS A 15 2.97 -6.10 10.33
CA LYS A 15 2.32 -6.79 11.46
C LYS A 15 0.80 -6.61 11.50
N SER A 16 0.23 -5.77 10.63
CA SER A 16 -1.19 -5.48 10.58
C SER A 16 -1.93 -6.40 9.59
N GLY A 17 -3.27 -6.31 9.56
CA GLY A 17 -4.05 -7.00 8.53
C GLY A 17 -3.67 -6.63 7.10
N ILE A 18 -3.07 -5.45 6.89
CA ILE A 18 -2.59 -4.98 5.59
C ILE A 18 -1.37 -5.79 5.13
N GLY A 19 -0.40 -6.04 6.02
CA GLY A 19 0.76 -6.87 5.72
C GLY A 19 0.37 -8.31 5.39
N ARG A 20 -0.59 -8.88 6.11
CA ARG A 20 -1.14 -10.22 5.79
C ARG A 20 -1.77 -10.26 4.40
N ALA A 21 -2.53 -9.24 4.03
CA ALA A 21 -3.10 -9.14 2.68
C ALA A 21 -2.02 -9.03 1.60
N LEU A 22 -0.93 -8.28 1.85
CA LEU A 22 0.23 -8.21 0.95
C LEU A 22 0.87 -9.60 0.77
N HIS A 23 1.05 -10.37 1.84
CA HIS A 23 1.59 -11.74 1.74
C HIS A 23 0.68 -12.66 0.92
N HIS A 24 -0.64 -12.56 1.09
CA HIS A 24 -1.58 -13.33 0.26
C HIS A 24 -1.48 -12.94 -1.23
N GLN A 25 -1.27 -11.66 -1.56
CA GLN A 25 -1.04 -11.23 -2.93
C GLN A 25 0.27 -11.80 -3.50
N MET A 26 1.36 -11.74 -2.72
CA MET A 26 2.65 -12.33 -3.12
C MET A 26 2.48 -13.82 -3.41
N HIS A 27 1.82 -14.55 -2.51
CA HIS A 27 1.57 -15.98 -2.69
C HIS A 27 0.70 -16.27 -3.92
N ALA A 28 -0.34 -15.47 -4.19
CA ALA A 28 -1.15 -15.62 -5.40
C ALA A 28 -0.34 -15.39 -6.69
N LEU A 29 0.60 -14.43 -6.67
CA LEU A 29 1.50 -14.19 -7.80
C LEU A 29 2.52 -15.33 -7.97
N ASP A 30 3.05 -15.87 -6.87
CA ASP A 30 3.92 -17.05 -6.88
C ASP A 30 3.19 -18.26 -7.50
N LEU A 31 1.95 -18.51 -7.08
CA LEU A 31 1.11 -19.59 -7.63
C LEU A 31 0.78 -19.38 -9.12
N ALA A 32 0.64 -18.13 -9.56
CA ALA A 32 0.44 -17.78 -10.96
C ALA A 32 1.73 -17.78 -11.79
N GLY A 33 2.91 -17.97 -11.16
CA GLY A 33 4.21 -17.88 -11.83
C GLY A 33 4.55 -16.47 -12.33
N ILE A 34 3.95 -15.43 -11.75
CA ILE A 34 4.16 -14.03 -12.15
C ILE A 34 5.25 -13.41 -11.27
N PRO A 35 6.38 -12.96 -11.84
CA PRO A 35 7.44 -12.36 -11.06
C PRO A 35 6.96 -11.03 -10.45
N TYR A 36 7.33 -10.80 -9.19
CA TYR A 36 7.05 -9.54 -8.50
C TYR A 36 8.30 -8.96 -7.84
N THR A 37 8.23 -7.68 -7.49
CA THR A 37 9.25 -6.96 -6.74
C THR A 37 8.59 -6.06 -5.71
N THR A 38 9.27 -5.81 -4.60
CA THR A 38 8.91 -4.73 -3.66
C THR A 38 9.87 -3.55 -3.74
N ASP A 39 10.91 -3.67 -4.58
CA ASP A 39 11.86 -2.60 -4.84
C ASP A 39 11.32 -1.64 -5.88
N ILE A 40 11.23 -0.36 -5.49
CA ILE A 40 10.72 0.75 -6.28
C ILE A 40 11.70 1.12 -7.40
N LEU A 41 13.00 0.94 -7.17
CA LEU A 41 14.06 1.24 -8.12
C LEU A 41 14.31 0.10 -9.11
N GLY A 42 13.76 -1.09 -8.82
CA GLY A 42 13.86 -2.25 -9.69
C GLY A 42 13.04 -2.09 -10.98
N ASP A 43 13.29 -2.99 -11.93
CA ASP A 43 12.50 -3.07 -13.14
C ASP A 43 11.16 -3.78 -12.91
N TYR A 44 10.09 -3.25 -13.51
CA TYR A 44 8.70 -3.74 -13.42
C TYR A 44 7.81 -3.15 -14.53
N ASP A 45 6.77 -3.87 -14.92
CA ASP A 45 5.81 -3.44 -15.95
C ASP A 45 4.55 -2.81 -15.35
N VAL A 46 4.13 -3.34 -14.20
CA VAL A 46 2.87 -3.02 -13.53
C VAL A 46 3.19 -2.61 -12.10
N VAL A 47 2.49 -1.60 -11.58
CA VAL A 47 2.64 -1.18 -10.18
C VAL A 47 1.30 -1.25 -9.46
N HIS A 48 1.32 -1.89 -8.30
CA HIS A 48 0.20 -2.01 -7.39
C HIS A 48 0.54 -1.30 -6.07
N ILE A 49 -0.25 -0.28 -5.75
CA ILE A 49 -0.08 0.54 -4.55
C ILE A 49 -1.11 0.09 -3.53
N ASN A 50 -0.64 -0.47 -2.41
CA ASN A 50 -1.49 -1.10 -1.39
C ASN A 50 -1.93 -0.15 -0.27
N THR A 51 -1.36 1.06 -0.17
CA THR A 51 -1.68 2.04 0.87
C THR A 51 -1.70 3.46 0.33
N TYR A 52 -2.39 4.36 1.04
CA TYR A 52 -2.37 5.78 0.76
C TYR A 52 -1.39 6.48 1.71
N GLY A 53 -0.46 7.22 1.14
CA GLY A 53 0.44 8.12 1.85
C GLY A 53 1.19 9.03 0.87
N PRO A 54 1.97 10.00 1.39
CA PRO A 54 2.66 10.98 0.57
C PRO A 54 3.63 10.33 -0.43
N ARG A 55 4.34 9.26 -0.06
CA ARG A 55 5.23 8.55 -0.99
C ARG A 55 4.46 7.76 -2.04
N SER A 56 3.34 7.16 -1.67
CA SER A 56 2.43 6.50 -2.61
C SER A 56 1.93 7.45 -3.70
N PHE A 57 1.63 8.71 -3.34
CA PHE A 57 1.17 9.73 -4.29
C PHE A 57 2.28 10.19 -5.24
N LEU A 58 3.52 10.32 -4.74
CA LEU A 58 4.70 10.60 -5.56
C LEU A 58 4.97 9.45 -6.54
N LEU A 59 4.88 8.21 -6.08
CA LEU A 59 5.02 7.00 -6.91
C LEU A 59 3.98 6.95 -8.02
N LEU A 60 2.72 7.31 -7.70
CA LEU A 60 1.63 7.41 -8.67
C LEU A 60 1.94 8.42 -9.79
N HIS A 61 2.45 9.60 -9.42
CA HIS A 61 2.83 10.64 -10.38
C HIS A 61 4.02 10.21 -11.24
N ALA A 62 5.04 9.61 -10.62
CA ALA A 62 6.20 9.08 -11.33
C ALA A 62 5.81 7.97 -12.32
N ALA A 63 4.98 7.01 -11.89
CA ALA A 63 4.51 5.91 -12.73
C ALA A 63 3.68 6.40 -13.93
N LYS A 64 2.84 7.42 -13.73
CA LYS A 64 2.10 8.08 -14.82
C LYS A 64 3.05 8.77 -15.81
N LYS A 65 4.07 9.46 -15.32
CA LYS A 65 5.08 10.12 -16.16
C LYS A 65 5.93 9.12 -16.94
N MET A 66 6.14 7.92 -16.39
CA MET A 66 6.86 6.81 -17.02
C MET A 66 6.00 5.95 -17.96
N ALA A 67 4.74 6.33 -18.21
CA ALA A 67 3.81 5.59 -19.08
C ALA A 67 3.70 4.08 -18.76
N LYS A 68 3.85 3.70 -17.48
CA LYS A 68 3.77 2.30 -17.04
C LYS A 68 2.36 1.77 -17.32
N LYS A 69 2.29 0.57 -17.89
CA LYS A 69 1.13 0.01 -18.61
C LYS A 69 -0.11 -0.24 -17.73
N SER A 70 0.07 -0.42 -16.42
CA SER A 70 -1.02 -0.69 -15.49
C SER A 70 -0.66 -0.18 -14.09
N LEU A 71 -1.56 0.64 -13.54
CA LEU A 71 -1.48 1.25 -12.22
C LEU A 71 -2.75 0.88 -11.46
N CYS A 72 -2.64 -0.03 -10.50
CA CYS A 72 -3.76 -0.41 -9.65
C CYS A 72 -3.56 0.21 -8.26
N MET A 73 -4.55 0.96 -7.77
CA MET A 73 -4.62 1.36 -6.37
C MET A 73 -5.72 0.55 -5.71
N ASP A 74 -5.41 -0.24 -4.67
CA ASP A 74 -6.44 -0.94 -3.91
C ASP A 74 -7.17 0.04 -2.96
N ILE A 75 -8.44 0.32 -3.27
CA ILE A 75 -9.29 1.28 -2.56
C ILE A 75 -9.77 0.71 -1.21
N ARG A 76 -9.54 -0.57 -0.89
CA ARG A 76 -10.11 -1.20 0.31
C ARG A 76 -9.56 -0.69 1.65
N GLN A 77 -8.48 0.10 1.66
CA GLN A 77 -7.89 0.62 2.91
C GLN A 77 -8.56 1.90 3.48
N ARG A 78 -9.46 2.58 2.76
CA ARG A 78 -10.07 3.83 3.26
C ARG A 78 -10.86 3.68 4.57
N LYS A 79 -11.51 2.53 4.78
CA LYS A 79 -12.34 2.32 5.99
C LYS A 79 -11.49 2.12 7.25
N ILE A 80 -10.36 1.41 7.16
CA ILE A 80 -9.51 1.08 8.31
C ILE A 80 -8.82 2.34 8.86
N PHE A 81 -8.30 3.21 7.99
CA PHE A 81 -7.63 4.43 8.42
C PHE A 81 -8.60 5.45 9.04
N LYS A 82 -9.83 5.53 8.52
CA LYS A 82 -10.86 6.45 9.03
C LYS A 82 -11.28 6.06 10.45
N ILE A 83 -11.48 4.77 10.71
CA ILE A 83 -11.82 4.25 12.05
C ILE A 83 -10.71 4.55 13.06
N ARG A 84 -9.45 4.32 12.68
CA ARG A 84 -8.31 4.50 13.58
C ARG A 84 -8.04 5.98 13.90
N LEU A 85 -8.27 6.88 12.95
CA LEU A 85 -8.16 8.32 13.16
C LEU A 85 -9.29 8.87 14.04
N SER A 86 -10.52 8.39 13.88
CA SER A 86 -11.65 8.77 14.74
C SER A 86 -11.45 8.36 16.20
N VAL A 87 -10.93 7.15 16.44
CA VAL A 87 -10.62 6.68 17.80
C VAL A 87 -9.48 7.49 18.43
N LEU A 88 -8.45 7.83 17.64
CA LEU A 88 -7.32 8.64 18.13
C LEU A 88 -7.76 10.07 18.49
N ILE A 89 -8.60 10.70 17.66
CA ILE A 89 -9.19 12.01 17.93
C ILE A 89 -10.07 11.97 19.19
N PHE A 90 -10.89 10.93 19.34
CA PHE A 90 -11.72 10.75 20.52
C PHE A 90 -10.89 10.62 21.81
N LEU A 91 -9.79 9.86 21.78
CA LEU A 91 -8.86 9.73 22.91
C LEU A 91 -8.10 11.03 23.21
N LEU A 92 -7.71 11.80 22.19
CA LEU A 92 -7.11 13.13 22.34
C LEU A 92 -8.09 14.14 22.96
N LEU A 93 -9.36 14.11 22.55
CA LEU A 93 -10.41 14.95 23.13
C LEU A 93 -10.68 14.61 24.60
N LEU A 94 -10.65 13.32 24.96
CA LEU A 94 -10.75 12.88 26.37
C LEU A 94 -9.55 13.35 27.21
N TRP A 95 -8.34 13.40 26.63
CA TRP A 95 -7.13 13.85 27.34
C TRP A 95 -7.07 15.37 27.54
N VAL A 96 -7.69 16.16 26.66
CA VAL A 96 -7.74 17.64 26.78
C VAL A 96 -8.87 18.11 27.72
N ASN A 97 -9.85 17.26 28.02
CA ASN A 97 -10.98 17.58 28.90
C ASN A 97 -10.85 17.01 30.33
N ILE A 98 -9.64 16.63 30.75
CA ILE A 98 -9.22 16.26 32.11
C ILE A 98 -8.08 17.21 32.51
#